data_AF-A0A7H8J0X0-F1
#
_entry.id   AF-A0A7H8J0X0-F1
#
_cell.length_a   1.000
_cell.length_b   1.000
_cell.length_c   1.000
_cell.angle_alpha   90.00
_cell.angle_beta   90.00
_cell.angle_gamma   90.00
#
_symmetry.space_group_name_H-M   'P 1'
#
loop_
_entity.id
_entity.type
_entity.pdbx_description
1 polymer ?
#
loop_
_entity_poly.entity_id
_entity_poly.type
_entity_poly.pdbx_seq_one_letter_code
_entity_poly.pdbx_strand_id
1 'polypeptide(L)'
;MSKTPVANRSSRLRRLAGTLGEKYQLDWSRGEHIEPEYDDARREWTYRWTDGPTVEQIRRAARKADREATDGLVYRRELSQQTVALGAIRLAMDPATGVDFRDRPSITPSAVAELWRTVSKPHPRDARETAMVTAILAEANGDRGRNWAQDYDICKLVQEQGLATFLRRAGVELSPIERLTERYAPPRASLAWSHRLVPMTALEAFSAVQANPTARADAVADALTLLPTLHAELDQAAAELQSRVTGEGAAS
;
A
#
# COMPACT_ATOMS: atom_id res chain seq x y z
N MET A 1 -48.98 6.60 24.83
CA MET A 1 -47.74 7.34 24.49
C MET A 1 -47.53 7.26 22.98
N SER A 2 -47.96 8.29 22.26
CA SER A 2 -47.85 8.35 20.80
C SER A 2 -46.39 8.57 20.41
N LYS A 3 -45.78 7.59 19.73
CA LYS A 3 -44.47 7.77 19.07
C LYS A 3 -44.72 8.67 17.86
N THR A 4 -44.35 9.94 17.98
CA THR A 4 -44.32 10.88 16.86
C THR A 4 -43.56 10.23 15.69
N PRO A 5 -44.10 10.24 14.46
CA PRO A 5 -43.53 9.49 13.35
C PRO A 5 -42.11 9.97 13.02
N VAL A 6 -41.29 9.02 12.61
CA VAL A 6 -39.91 9.09 12.07
C VAL A 6 -39.87 9.85 10.73
N ALA A 7 -40.66 10.91 10.58
CA ALA A 7 -40.96 11.56 9.30
C ALA A 7 -39.83 12.44 8.73
N ASN A 8 -38.66 12.51 9.38
CA ASN A 8 -37.56 13.32 8.87
C ASN A 8 -36.16 12.70 9.04
N ARG A 9 -36.06 11.41 9.37
CA ARG A 9 -34.75 10.76 9.56
C ARG A 9 -33.92 10.82 8.27
N SER A 10 -34.55 10.52 7.13
CA SER A 10 -33.90 10.54 5.82
C SER A 10 -33.31 11.91 5.47
N SER A 11 -34.06 13.00 5.63
CA SER A 11 -33.55 14.35 5.32
C SER A 11 -32.50 14.83 6.32
N ARG A 12 -32.62 14.45 7.61
CA ARG A 12 -31.57 14.69 8.61
C ARG A 12 -30.27 14.01 8.23
N LEU A 13 -30.33 12.74 7.81
CA LEU A 13 -29.17 12.00 7.34
C LEU A 13 -28.55 12.63 6.09
N ARG A 14 -29.35 13.01 5.09
CA ARG A 14 -28.83 13.72 3.89
C ARG A 14 -28.14 15.04 4.24
N ARG A 15 -28.75 15.86 5.10
CA ARG A 15 -28.14 17.12 5.55
C ARG A 15 -26.83 16.87 6.30
N LEU A 16 -26.82 15.89 7.20
CA LEU A 16 -25.64 15.51 7.96
C LEU A 16 -24.52 14.99 7.05
N ALA A 17 -24.85 14.18 6.04
CA ALA A 17 -23.88 13.71 5.05
C ALA A 17 -23.21 14.87 4.31
N GLY A 18 -23.98 15.89 3.90
CA GLY A 18 -23.44 17.13 3.30
C GLY A 18 -22.48 17.86 4.24
N THR A 19 -22.89 18.09 5.49
CA THR A 19 -22.05 18.75 6.51
C THR A 19 -20.76 17.97 6.81
N LEU A 20 -20.82 16.63 6.84
CA LEU A 20 -19.64 15.79 7.01
C LEU A 20 -18.74 15.84 5.77
N GLY A 21 -19.30 15.86 4.56
CA GLY A 21 -18.55 16.02 3.32
C GLY A 21 -17.75 17.32 3.28
N GLU A 22 -18.39 18.44 3.63
CA GLU A 22 -17.72 19.75 3.75
C GLU A 22 -16.61 19.72 4.81
N LYS A 23 -16.91 19.19 6.00
CA LYS A 23 -15.94 19.11 7.11
C LYS A 23 -14.67 18.33 6.73
N TYR A 24 -14.81 17.23 6.00
CA TYR A 24 -13.67 16.38 5.60
C TYR A 24 -13.11 16.73 4.22
N GLN A 25 -13.61 17.80 3.60
CA GLN A 25 -13.20 18.27 2.27
C GLN A 25 -13.23 17.11 1.27
N LEU A 26 -14.38 16.45 1.20
CA LEU A 26 -14.62 15.35 0.27
C LEU A 26 -14.94 15.92 -1.11
N ASP A 27 -14.20 15.47 -2.12
CA ASP A 27 -14.35 15.95 -3.48
C ASP A 27 -15.48 15.21 -4.20
N TRP A 28 -16.59 15.90 -4.45
CA TRP A 28 -17.73 15.36 -5.18
C TRP A 28 -17.34 14.88 -6.58
N SER A 29 -16.44 15.61 -7.26
CA SER A 29 -16.02 15.29 -8.64
C SER A 29 -15.24 13.99 -8.75
N ARG A 30 -14.66 13.53 -7.63
CA ARG A 30 -13.91 12.27 -7.51
C ARG A 30 -14.74 11.14 -6.89
N GLY A 31 -16.02 11.37 -6.60
CA GLY A 31 -16.88 10.37 -5.96
C GLY A 31 -16.53 10.13 -4.48
N GLU A 32 -15.80 11.03 -3.83
CA GLU A 32 -15.37 10.87 -2.43
C GLU A 32 -16.46 11.28 -1.42
N HIS A 33 -17.68 11.58 -1.87
CA HIS A 33 -18.74 12.13 -1.02
C HIS A 33 -19.48 11.05 -0.21
N ILE A 34 -20.15 11.48 0.87
CA ILE A 34 -20.93 10.57 1.73
C ILE A 34 -22.34 10.44 1.16
N GLU A 35 -22.67 9.24 0.70
CA GLU A 35 -23.97 8.86 0.18
C GLU A 35 -24.78 8.14 1.28
N PRO A 36 -25.94 8.69 1.69
CA PRO A 36 -26.88 7.97 2.54
C PRO A 36 -27.78 7.06 1.70
N GLU A 37 -27.62 5.75 1.88
CA GLU A 37 -28.41 4.71 1.23
C GLU A 37 -29.35 4.03 2.23
N TYR A 38 -30.56 3.67 1.78
CA TYR A 38 -31.49 2.86 2.57
C TYR A 38 -31.68 1.50 1.89
N ASP A 39 -31.38 0.43 2.61
CA ASP A 39 -31.62 -0.95 2.19
C ASP A 39 -33.02 -1.35 2.69
N ASP A 40 -34.02 -1.37 1.81
CA ASP A 40 -35.41 -1.72 2.15
C ASP A 40 -35.54 -3.15 2.72
N ALA A 41 -34.71 -4.08 2.25
CA ALA A 41 -34.76 -5.48 2.68
C ALA A 41 -34.23 -5.65 4.10
N ARG A 42 -33.14 -4.95 4.44
CA ARG A 42 -32.56 -4.94 5.79
C ARG A 42 -33.18 -3.88 6.71
N ARG A 43 -33.99 -2.98 6.16
CA ARG A 43 -34.54 -1.79 6.81
C ARG A 43 -33.47 -0.91 7.49
N GLU A 44 -32.31 -0.81 6.86
CA GLU A 44 -31.11 -0.20 7.44
C GLU A 44 -30.62 1.00 6.61
N TRP A 45 -30.16 2.05 7.31
CA TRP A 45 -29.46 3.15 6.66
C TRP A 45 -27.95 2.88 6.65
N THR A 46 -27.29 3.20 5.54
CA THR A 46 -25.84 3.14 5.40
C THR A 46 -25.31 4.47 4.90
N TYR A 47 -24.21 4.94 5.48
CA TYR A 47 -23.34 5.94 4.85
C TYR A 47 -22.25 5.21 4.09
N ARG A 48 -22.18 5.45 2.78
CA ARG A 48 -21.13 4.96 1.90
C ARG A 48 -20.29 6.13 1.38
N TRP A 49 -18.98 5.97 1.31
CA TRP A 49 -18.09 6.94 0.65
C TRP A 49 -16.82 6.24 0.17
N THR A 50 -16.15 6.83 -0.80
CA THR A 50 -14.89 6.33 -1.35
C THR A 50 -13.70 7.08 -0.74
N ASP A 51 -12.66 6.34 -0.36
CA ASP A 51 -11.44 6.87 0.25
C ASP A 51 -11.73 7.80 1.44
N GLY A 52 -10.97 8.89 1.62
CA GLY A 52 -11.31 9.90 2.63
C GLY A 52 -11.05 9.47 4.09
N PRO A 53 -11.84 10.01 5.04
CA PRO A 53 -11.72 9.74 6.47
C PRO A 53 -12.08 8.30 6.82
N THR A 54 -11.57 7.83 7.94
CA THR A 54 -11.86 6.47 8.44
C THR A 54 -13.31 6.33 8.90
N VAL A 55 -13.80 5.10 8.96
CA VAL A 55 -15.13 4.78 9.47
C VAL A 55 -15.34 5.33 10.88
N GLU A 56 -14.35 5.22 11.76
CA GLU A 56 -14.44 5.73 13.13
C GLU A 56 -14.49 7.27 13.19
N GLN A 57 -13.78 7.96 12.29
CA GLN A 57 -13.85 9.42 12.20
C GLN A 57 -15.26 9.88 11.80
N ILE A 58 -15.83 9.30 10.74
CA ILE A 58 -17.20 9.60 10.30
C ILE A 58 -18.21 9.24 11.38
N ARG A 59 -18.14 8.04 11.96
CA ARG A 59 -19.05 7.58 13.02
C ARG A 59 -19.05 8.52 14.22
N ARG A 60 -17.87 8.90 14.70
CA ARG A 60 -17.74 9.83 15.84
C ARG A 60 -18.31 11.21 15.50
N ALA A 61 -18.01 11.73 14.32
CA ALA A 61 -18.49 13.04 13.89
C ALA A 61 -20.02 13.05 13.70
N ALA A 62 -20.57 12.02 13.06
CA ALA A 62 -21.99 11.86 12.83
C ALA A 62 -22.78 11.76 14.14
N ARG A 63 -22.33 10.90 15.07
CA ARG A 63 -22.95 10.76 16.40
C ARG A 63 -22.90 12.03 17.24
N LYS A 64 -21.81 12.81 17.13
CA LYS A 64 -21.67 14.09 17.82
C LYS A 64 -22.65 15.14 17.28
N ALA A 65 -22.91 15.13 15.98
CA ALA A 65 -23.79 16.09 15.33
C ALA A 65 -25.27 15.75 15.50
N ASP A 66 -25.64 14.46 15.35
CA ASP A 66 -27.02 14.01 15.47
C ASP A 66 -27.10 12.54 15.91
N ARG A 67 -27.12 12.32 17.23
CA ARG A 67 -27.13 10.97 17.81
C ARG A 67 -28.39 10.18 17.46
N GLU A 68 -29.55 10.84 17.40
CA GLU A 68 -30.84 10.17 17.17
C GLU A 68 -30.98 9.72 15.71
N ALA A 69 -30.61 10.57 14.74
CA ALA A 69 -30.69 10.19 13.34
C ALA A 69 -29.70 9.06 12.97
N THR A 70 -28.54 9.03 13.64
CA THR A 70 -27.44 8.09 13.39
C THR A 70 -27.53 6.79 14.19
N ASP A 71 -28.59 6.62 14.99
CA ASP A 71 -28.81 5.38 15.74
C ASP A 71 -29.07 4.20 14.80
N GLY A 72 -28.30 3.12 14.91
CA GLY A 72 -28.35 2.00 13.96
C GLY A 72 -27.91 2.33 12.52
N LEU A 73 -27.19 3.44 12.30
CA LEU A 73 -26.59 3.76 11.00
C LEU A 73 -25.32 2.92 10.78
N VAL A 74 -25.23 2.26 9.62
CA VAL A 74 -24.01 1.56 9.17
C VAL A 74 -23.10 2.52 8.41
N TYR A 75 -21.80 2.28 8.51
CA TYR A 75 -20.77 3.12 7.89
C TYR A 75 -19.87 2.24 7.06
N ARG A 76 -19.76 2.53 5.76
CA ARG A 76 -18.93 1.78 4.81
C ARG A 76 -18.02 2.73 4.07
N ARG A 77 -16.73 2.48 4.20
CA ARG A 77 -15.70 3.14 3.41
C ARG A 77 -15.27 2.16 2.32
N GLU A 78 -15.47 2.54 1.08
CA GLU A 78 -14.94 1.85 -0.09
C GLU A 78 -13.58 2.45 -0.45
N LEU A 79 -12.72 1.66 -1.09
CA LEU A 79 -11.40 2.10 -1.51
C LEU A 79 -11.42 2.32 -3.02
N SER A 80 -10.83 3.41 -3.50
CA SER A 80 -10.63 3.56 -4.93
C SER A 80 -9.60 2.56 -5.44
N GLN A 81 -9.60 2.31 -6.76
CA GLN A 81 -8.57 1.50 -7.41
C GLN A 81 -7.14 1.99 -7.09
N GLN A 82 -6.94 3.31 -6.97
CA GLN A 82 -5.65 3.90 -6.59
C GLN A 82 -5.23 3.48 -5.18
N THR A 83 -6.14 3.58 -4.21
CA THR A 83 -5.90 3.16 -2.83
C THR A 83 -5.68 1.65 -2.73
N VAL A 84 -6.38 0.86 -3.53
CA VAL A 84 -6.19 -0.59 -3.59
C VAL A 84 -4.82 -0.94 -4.16
N ALA A 85 -4.43 -0.36 -5.30
CA ALA A 85 -3.12 -0.57 -5.90
C ALA A 85 -1.98 -0.15 -4.95
N LEU A 86 -2.13 1.00 -4.29
CA LEU A 86 -1.18 1.47 -3.28
C LEU A 86 -1.06 0.50 -2.10
N GLY A 87 -2.19 -0.04 -1.63
CA GLY A 87 -2.22 -1.04 -0.57
C GLY A 87 -1.53 -2.34 -1.00
N ALA A 88 -1.77 -2.80 -2.23
CA ALA A 88 -1.12 -3.98 -2.79
C ALA A 88 0.41 -3.81 -2.87
N ILE A 89 0.89 -2.63 -3.31
CA ILE A 89 2.34 -2.31 -3.31
C ILE A 89 2.91 -2.43 -1.91
N ARG A 90 2.30 -1.78 -0.92
CA ARG A 90 2.84 -1.75 0.45
C ARG A 90 2.79 -3.11 1.13
N LEU A 91 1.73 -3.88 0.93
CA LEU A 91 1.66 -5.26 1.42
C LEU A 91 2.72 -6.15 0.77
N ALA A 92 2.96 -6.02 -0.54
CA ALA A 92 4.01 -6.78 -1.22
C ALA A 92 5.40 -6.49 -0.64
N MET A 93 5.69 -5.22 -0.33
CA MET A 93 6.96 -4.78 0.24
C MET A 93 7.10 -5.07 1.75
N ASP A 94 5.98 -5.23 2.47
CA ASP A 94 6.01 -5.47 3.92
C ASP A 94 6.57 -6.87 4.22
N PRO A 95 7.69 -7.00 4.97
CA PRO A 95 8.26 -8.29 5.37
C PRO A 95 7.28 -9.18 6.13
N ALA A 96 6.34 -8.61 6.89
CA ALA A 96 5.35 -9.33 7.68
C ALA A 96 4.25 -9.99 6.83
N THR A 97 4.08 -9.58 5.57
CA THR A 97 3.14 -10.23 4.65
C THR A 97 3.62 -11.64 4.35
N GLY A 98 2.78 -12.62 4.67
CA GLY A 98 3.04 -14.02 4.37
C GLY A 98 3.20 -14.29 2.87
N VAL A 99 3.93 -15.36 2.54
CA VAL A 99 4.12 -15.81 1.17
C VAL A 99 3.35 -17.10 0.87
N ASP A 100 2.96 -17.30 -0.38
CA ASP A 100 2.40 -18.56 -0.87
C ASP A 100 3.48 -19.62 -1.13
N PHE A 101 3.06 -20.80 -1.58
CA PHE A 101 3.97 -21.93 -1.88
C PHE A 101 4.96 -21.66 -3.04
N ARG A 102 4.85 -20.52 -3.72
CA ARG A 102 5.74 -20.05 -4.79
C ARG A 102 6.57 -18.85 -4.35
N ASP A 103 6.66 -18.59 -3.04
CA ASP A 103 7.35 -17.46 -2.42
C ASP A 103 6.80 -16.07 -2.86
N ARG A 104 5.52 -16.00 -3.26
CA ARG A 104 4.86 -14.74 -3.64
C ARG A 104 4.09 -14.14 -2.48
N PRO A 105 4.09 -12.82 -2.27
CA PRO A 105 3.31 -12.19 -1.21
C PRO A 105 1.81 -12.47 -1.40
N SER A 106 1.14 -12.89 -0.33
CA SER A 106 -0.30 -13.13 -0.32
C SER A 106 -1.05 -11.81 -0.15
N ILE A 107 -1.60 -11.28 -1.25
CA ILE A 107 -2.22 -9.96 -1.28
C ILE A 107 -3.71 -10.12 -1.59
N THR A 108 -4.56 -9.70 -0.66
CA THR A 108 -6.02 -9.81 -0.80
C THR A 108 -6.68 -8.44 -0.61
N PRO A 109 -7.87 -8.21 -1.21
CA PRO A 109 -8.65 -7.00 -0.95
C PRO A 109 -8.94 -6.77 0.55
N SER A 110 -9.16 -7.85 1.31
CA SER A 110 -9.38 -7.75 2.77
C SER A 110 -8.13 -7.30 3.54
N ALA A 111 -6.95 -7.77 3.16
CA ALA A 111 -5.69 -7.31 3.75
C ALA A 111 -5.43 -5.84 3.43
N VAL A 112 -5.74 -5.41 2.20
CA VAL A 112 -5.66 -4.00 1.78
C VAL A 112 -6.64 -3.13 2.58
N ALA A 113 -7.88 -3.58 2.77
CA ALA A 113 -8.85 -2.88 3.60
C ALA A 113 -8.40 -2.76 5.06
N GLU A 114 -7.80 -3.82 5.62
CA GLU A 114 -7.27 -3.81 6.98
C GLU A 114 -6.07 -2.86 7.12
N LEU A 115 -5.14 -2.85 6.15
CA LEU A 115 -4.02 -1.90 6.10
C LEU A 115 -4.51 -0.44 6.18
N TRP A 116 -5.62 -0.13 5.52
CA TRP A 116 -6.19 1.22 5.47
C TRP A 116 -7.26 1.54 6.51
N ARG A 117 -7.55 0.62 7.42
CA ARG A 117 -8.61 0.76 8.42
C ARG A 117 -8.44 2.00 9.29
N THR A 118 -7.19 2.31 9.67
CA THR A 118 -6.84 3.42 10.57
C THR A 118 -6.25 4.64 9.85
N VAL A 119 -5.97 4.54 8.56
CA VAL A 119 -5.32 5.60 7.77
C VAL A 119 -6.37 6.41 7.01
N SER A 120 -6.47 7.70 7.36
CA SER A 120 -7.26 8.68 6.63
C SER A 120 -6.52 9.10 5.36
N LYS A 121 -7.19 9.05 4.20
CA LYS A 121 -6.65 9.45 2.87
C LYS A 121 -5.25 8.89 2.56
N PRO A 122 -5.09 7.56 2.35
CA PRO A 122 -3.84 6.99 1.88
C PRO A 122 -3.36 7.66 0.60
N HIS A 123 -2.07 8.00 0.52
CA HIS A 123 -1.46 8.58 -0.67
C HIS A 123 -0.07 7.98 -0.89
N PRO A 124 0.43 7.94 -2.15
CA PRO A 124 1.81 7.57 -2.45
C PRO A 124 2.82 8.41 -1.65
N ARG A 125 3.91 7.79 -1.20
CA ARG A 125 5.00 8.44 -0.45
C ARG A 125 5.88 9.31 -1.34
N ASP A 126 6.06 8.89 -2.59
CA ASP A 126 6.98 9.49 -3.53
C ASP A 126 6.53 9.29 -4.99
N ALA A 127 7.31 9.83 -5.91
CA ALA A 127 7.08 9.69 -7.35
C ALA A 127 7.17 8.23 -7.82
N ARG A 128 7.96 7.39 -7.14
CA ARG A 128 8.17 5.98 -7.49
C ARG A 128 6.93 5.15 -7.19
N GLU A 129 6.35 5.27 -5.99
CA GLU A 129 5.05 4.67 -5.67
C GLU A 129 3.97 5.18 -6.62
N THR A 130 3.94 6.48 -6.92
CA THR A 130 2.96 7.09 -7.85
C THR A 130 3.05 6.46 -9.24
N ALA A 131 4.26 6.30 -9.77
CA ALA A 131 4.50 5.71 -11.08
C ALA A 131 4.11 4.22 -11.11
N MET A 132 4.41 3.46 -10.05
CA MET A 132 3.98 2.05 -9.93
C MET A 132 2.46 1.90 -9.85
N VAL A 133 1.77 2.73 -9.04
CA VAL A 133 0.29 2.74 -9.00
C VAL A 133 -0.27 2.99 -10.39
N THR A 134 0.28 3.97 -11.11
CA THR A 134 -0.15 4.30 -12.47
C THR A 134 0.04 3.11 -13.42
N ALA A 135 1.20 2.45 -13.38
CA ALA A 135 1.50 1.29 -14.22
C ALA A 135 0.60 0.08 -13.90
N ILE A 136 0.32 -0.18 -12.63
CA ILE A 136 -0.61 -1.25 -12.20
C ILE A 136 -2.01 -0.98 -12.72
N LEU A 137 -2.51 0.24 -12.56
CA LEU A 137 -3.87 0.59 -13.00
C LEU A 137 -4.00 0.60 -14.53
N ALA A 138 -2.97 1.04 -15.25
CA ALA A 138 -2.95 0.98 -16.71
C ALA A 138 -3.09 -0.47 -17.21
N GLU A 139 -2.32 -1.40 -16.64
CA GLU A 139 -2.40 -2.82 -16.98
C GLU A 139 -3.75 -3.43 -16.57
N ALA A 140 -4.17 -3.23 -15.32
CA ALA A 140 -5.39 -3.81 -14.79
C ALA A 140 -6.65 -3.39 -15.58
N ASN A 141 -6.66 -2.14 -16.06
CA ASN A 141 -7.76 -1.60 -16.85
C ASN A 141 -7.66 -1.94 -18.35
N GLY A 142 -6.43 -2.13 -18.88
CA GLY A 142 -6.16 -2.42 -20.28
C GLY A 142 -6.62 -3.81 -20.74
N ASP A 143 -6.48 -4.83 -19.89
CA ASP A 143 -6.72 -6.23 -20.27
C ASP A 143 -8.20 -6.60 -20.51
N ARG A 144 -9.16 -5.73 -20.18
CA ARG A 144 -10.58 -6.12 -20.11
C ARG A 144 -11.57 -5.29 -20.90
N GLY A 145 -11.12 -4.28 -21.65
CA GLY A 145 -11.97 -3.43 -22.49
C GLY A 145 -13.09 -2.65 -21.75
N ARG A 146 -13.22 -2.82 -20.43
CA ARG A 146 -14.21 -2.17 -19.57
C ARG A 146 -13.64 -0.97 -18.81
N ASN A 147 -12.34 -0.70 -18.91
CA ASN A 147 -11.61 0.36 -18.20
C ASN A 147 -11.86 0.37 -16.68
N TRP A 148 -12.24 -0.77 -16.09
CA TRP A 148 -12.54 -0.90 -14.67
C TRP A 148 -12.17 -2.29 -14.15
N ALA A 149 -11.02 -2.39 -13.50
CA ALA A 149 -10.58 -3.54 -12.71
C ALA A 149 -11.27 -3.57 -11.33
N GLN A 150 -11.63 -4.76 -10.86
CA GLN A 150 -12.06 -4.94 -9.47
C GLN A 150 -10.85 -5.05 -8.54
N ASP A 151 -11.06 -4.84 -7.23
CA ASP A 151 -10.01 -4.92 -6.22
C ASP A 151 -9.23 -6.23 -6.26
N TYR A 152 -9.95 -7.34 -6.45
CA TYR A 152 -9.35 -8.67 -6.57
C TYR A 152 -8.39 -8.75 -7.75
N ASP A 153 -8.73 -8.11 -8.87
CA ASP A 153 -7.91 -8.15 -10.08
C ASP A 153 -6.62 -7.37 -9.89
N ILE A 154 -6.70 -6.20 -9.26
CA ILE A 154 -5.53 -5.39 -8.91
C ILE A 154 -4.60 -6.17 -7.98
N CYS A 155 -5.13 -6.74 -6.90
CA CYS A 155 -4.34 -7.52 -5.94
C CYS A 155 -3.69 -8.75 -6.59
N LYS A 156 -4.48 -9.52 -7.37
CA LYS A 156 -4.01 -10.71 -8.07
C LYS A 156 -2.92 -10.37 -9.08
N LEU A 157 -3.10 -9.29 -9.84
CA LEU A 157 -2.15 -8.80 -10.83
C LEU A 157 -0.78 -8.51 -10.19
N VAL A 158 -0.75 -7.81 -9.06
CA VAL A 158 0.48 -7.51 -8.32
C VAL A 158 1.13 -8.80 -7.80
N GLN A 159 0.35 -9.72 -7.23
CA GLN A 159 0.86 -11.01 -6.74
C GLN A 159 1.46 -11.88 -7.86
N GLU A 160 0.83 -11.92 -9.04
CA GLU A 160 1.25 -12.78 -10.14
C GLU A 160 2.43 -12.23 -10.94
N GLN A 161 2.44 -10.93 -11.24
CA GLN A 161 3.48 -10.31 -12.07
C GLN A 161 4.69 -9.80 -11.26
N GLY A 162 4.51 -9.52 -9.96
CA GLY A 162 5.53 -8.94 -9.11
C GLY A 162 5.78 -7.45 -9.35
N LEU A 163 6.22 -6.75 -8.31
CA LEU A 163 6.44 -5.30 -8.34
C LEU A 163 7.53 -4.85 -9.31
N ALA A 164 8.59 -5.64 -9.51
CA ALA A 164 9.68 -5.26 -10.43
C ALA A 164 9.18 -5.10 -11.88
N THR A 165 8.15 -5.86 -12.27
CA THR A 165 7.51 -5.72 -13.59
C THR A 165 6.88 -4.33 -13.76
N PHE A 166 6.10 -3.88 -12.77
CA PHE A 166 5.47 -2.56 -12.81
C PHE A 166 6.47 -1.43 -12.69
N LEU A 167 7.52 -1.62 -11.90
CA LEU A 167 8.61 -0.67 -11.78
C LEU A 167 9.31 -0.40 -13.12
N ARG A 168 9.62 -1.46 -13.89
CA ARG A 168 10.19 -1.35 -15.25
C ARG A 168 9.24 -0.66 -16.22
N ARG A 169 7.96 -1.06 -16.21
CA ARG A 169 6.93 -0.48 -17.09
C ARG A 169 6.68 1.00 -16.81
N ALA A 170 6.79 1.38 -15.54
CA ALA A 170 6.68 2.77 -15.12
C ALA A 170 7.89 3.63 -15.58
N GLY A 171 8.95 3.02 -16.13
CA GLY A 171 10.15 3.72 -16.57
C GLY A 171 10.94 4.36 -15.42
N VAL A 172 10.73 3.87 -14.19
CA VAL A 172 11.44 4.40 -13.01
C VAL A 172 12.88 3.90 -13.05
N GLU A 173 13.84 4.81 -12.84
CA GLU A 173 15.24 4.45 -12.76
C GLU A 173 15.50 3.51 -11.57
N LEU A 174 16.18 2.39 -11.86
CA LEU A 174 16.66 1.48 -10.84
C LEU A 174 17.92 2.05 -10.20
N SER A 175 18.03 2.00 -8.88
CA SER A 175 19.27 2.34 -8.19
C SER A 175 20.39 1.33 -8.52
N PRO A 176 21.68 1.65 -8.27
CA PRO A 176 22.78 0.72 -8.54
C PRO A 176 22.59 -0.67 -7.93
N ILE A 177 22.16 -0.74 -6.67
CA ILE A 177 21.94 -2.03 -5.98
C ILE A 177 20.78 -2.83 -6.62
N GLU A 178 19.76 -2.16 -7.14
CA GLU A 178 18.62 -2.79 -7.81
C GLU A 178 19.00 -3.31 -9.20
N ARG A 179 19.82 -2.56 -9.96
CA ARG A 179 20.38 -3.03 -11.24
C ARG A 179 21.27 -4.26 -11.05
N LEU A 180 22.11 -4.25 -10.00
CA LEU A 180 22.94 -5.40 -9.67
C LEU A 180 22.10 -6.58 -9.19
N THR A 181 21.08 -6.35 -8.36
CA THR A 181 20.13 -7.38 -7.92
C THR A 181 19.45 -8.02 -9.12
N GLU A 182 18.91 -7.22 -10.04
CA GLU A 182 18.26 -7.71 -11.25
C GLU A 182 19.18 -8.62 -12.09
N ARG A 183 20.47 -8.29 -12.19
CA ARG A 183 21.41 -9.01 -13.04
C ARG A 183 22.06 -10.22 -12.36
N TYR A 184 22.33 -10.14 -11.07
CA TYR A 184 23.19 -11.10 -10.37
C TYR A 184 22.50 -11.87 -9.23
N ALA A 185 21.25 -11.54 -8.88
CA ALA A 185 20.61 -12.18 -7.75
C ALA A 185 20.45 -13.69 -7.96
N PRO A 186 20.83 -14.54 -6.97
CA PRO A 186 20.51 -15.96 -7.01
C PRO A 186 18.98 -16.16 -7.00
N PRO A 187 18.46 -17.36 -7.37
CA PRO A 187 17.02 -17.57 -7.59
C PRO A 187 16.10 -17.05 -6.48
N ARG A 188 16.46 -17.29 -5.21
CA ARG A 188 15.66 -16.82 -4.06
C ARG A 188 15.65 -15.29 -3.93
N ALA A 189 16.82 -14.64 -4.05
CA ALA A 189 16.92 -13.18 -3.99
C ALA A 189 16.27 -12.53 -5.23
N SER A 190 16.34 -13.20 -6.39
CA SER A 190 15.65 -12.76 -7.61
C SER A 190 14.13 -12.76 -7.44
N LEU A 191 13.56 -13.79 -6.79
CA LEU A 191 12.13 -13.82 -6.46
C LEU A 191 11.75 -12.73 -5.45
N ALA A 192 12.54 -12.55 -4.39
CA ALA A 192 12.32 -11.50 -3.39
C ALA A 192 12.36 -10.09 -4.04
N TRP A 193 13.31 -9.85 -4.92
CA TRP A 193 13.39 -8.62 -5.72
C TRP A 193 12.18 -8.48 -6.64
N SER A 194 11.89 -9.51 -7.44
CA SER A 194 10.84 -9.47 -8.45
C SER A 194 9.47 -9.15 -7.85
N HIS A 195 9.12 -9.80 -6.74
CA HIS A 195 7.80 -9.66 -6.14
C HIS A 195 7.70 -8.58 -5.06
N ARG A 196 8.79 -8.28 -4.34
CA ARG A 196 8.75 -7.44 -3.14
C ARG A 196 9.70 -6.24 -3.18
N LEU A 197 10.47 -6.09 -4.25
CA LEU A 197 11.52 -5.08 -4.38
C LEU A 197 12.54 -5.11 -3.23
N VAL A 198 12.84 -6.30 -2.70
CA VAL A 198 13.90 -6.48 -1.71
C VAL A 198 15.21 -6.71 -2.47
N PRO A 199 16.13 -5.73 -2.51
CA PRO A 199 17.41 -5.91 -3.19
C PRO A 199 18.30 -6.89 -2.41
N MET A 200 19.34 -7.39 -3.06
CA MET A 200 20.48 -7.98 -2.33
C MET A 200 21.10 -6.95 -1.39
N THR A 201 21.84 -7.41 -0.39
CA THR A 201 22.71 -6.53 0.41
C THR A 201 23.87 -5.97 -0.45
N ALA A 202 24.50 -4.88 0.00
CA ALA A 202 25.64 -4.29 -0.70
C ALA A 202 26.80 -5.28 -0.85
N LEU A 203 27.07 -6.07 0.21
CA LEU A 203 28.11 -7.10 0.21
C LEU A 203 27.82 -8.22 -0.80
N GLU A 204 26.59 -8.73 -0.83
CA GLU A 204 26.18 -9.78 -1.78
C GLU A 204 26.28 -9.29 -3.22
N ALA A 205 25.78 -8.09 -3.51
CA ALA A 205 25.85 -7.49 -4.84
C ALA A 205 27.30 -7.26 -5.29
N PHE A 206 28.15 -6.72 -4.42
CA PHE A 206 29.57 -6.50 -4.71
C PHE A 206 30.30 -7.82 -4.96
N SER A 207 30.10 -8.81 -4.07
CA SER A 207 30.73 -10.14 -4.18
C SER A 207 30.32 -10.86 -5.47
N ALA A 208 29.05 -10.74 -5.87
CA ALA A 208 28.57 -11.34 -7.12
C ALA A 208 29.21 -10.73 -8.37
N VAL A 209 29.43 -9.40 -8.37
CA VAL A 209 30.16 -8.73 -9.45
C VAL A 209 31.64 -9.14 -9.44
N GLN A 210 32.28 -9.17 -8.27
CA GLN A 210 33.69 -9.58 -8.13
C GLN A 210 33.93 -11.02 -8.62
N ALA A 211 33.00 -11.94 -8.32
CA ALA A 211 33.10 -13.34 -8.73
C ALA A 211 32.89 -13.56 -10.23
N ASN A 212 32.37 -12.57 -10.98
CA ASN A 212 32.17 -12.67 -12.41
C ASN A 212 33.34 -12.00 -13.18
N PRO A 213 34.31 -12.78 -13.73
CA PRO A 213 35.45 -12.23 -14.46
C PRO A 213 35.06 -11.53 -15.78
N THR A 214 33.82 -11.71 -16.24
CA THR A 214 33.25 -11.10 -17.45
C THR A 214 32.22 -10.02 -17.14
N ALA A 215 32.21 -9.49 -15.90
CA ALA A 215 31.31 -8.41 -15.51
C ALA A 215 31.46 -7.20 -16.45
N ARG A 216 30.33 -6.68 -16.91
CA ARG A 216 30.28 -5.49 -17.77
C ARG A 216 30.72 -4.25 -17.01
N ALA A 217 31.28 -3.27 -17.72
CA ALA A 217 31.78 -2.03 -17.12
C ALA A 217 30.70 -1.26 -16.33
N ASP A 218 29.44 -1.29 -16.77
CA ASP A 218 28.31 -0.68 -16.06
C ASP A 218 28.06 -1.34 -14.69
N ALA A 219 28.10 -2.68 -14.61
CA ALA A 219 27.96 -3.41 -13.35
C ALA A 219 29.16 -3.21 -12.41
N VAL A 220 30.39 -3.12 -12.96
CA VAL A 220 31.56 -2.79 -12.15
C VAL A 220 31.44 -1.39 -11.58
N ALA A 221 31.03 -0.41 -12.38
CA ALA A 221 30.80 0.96 -11.89
C ALA A 221 29.73 0.99 -10.79
N ASP A 222 28.58 0.34 -11.00
CA ASP A 222 27.52 0.22 -10.00
C ASP A 222 28.04 -0.40 -8.70
N ALA A 223 28.82 -1.48 -8.76
CA ALA A 223 29.39 -2.13 -7.58
C ALA A 223 30.35 -1.20 -6.82
N LEU A 224 31.17 -0.43 -7.54
CA LEU A 224 32.09 0.53 -6.93
C LEU A 224 31.33 1.67 -6.22
N THR A 225 30.14 2.07 -6.70
CA THR A 225 29.32 3.06 -5.99
C THR A 225 28.80 2.58 -4.64
N LEU A 226 28.77 1.27 -4.39
CA LEU A 226 28.33 0.69 -3.13
C LEU A 226 29.42 0.66 -2.05
N LEU A 227 30.69 0.89 -2.40
CA LEU A 227 31.82 0.80 -1.47
C LEU A 227 31.69 1.69 -0.23
N PRO A 228 31.25 2.96 -0.31
CA PRO A 228 31.10 3.80 0.88
C PRO A 228 30.09 3.22 1.89
N THR A 229 28.95 2.74 1.39
CA THR A 229 27.93 2.08 2.23
C THR A 229 28.47 0.79 2.82
N LEU A 230 29.15 -0.04 2.01
CA LEU A 230 29.72 -1.29 2.46
C LEU A 230 30.76 -1.11 3.57
N HIS A 231 31.65 -0.12 3.44
CA HIS A 231 32.63 0.19 4.49
C HIS A 231 31.93 0.63 5.78
N ALA A 232 30.92 1.50 5.69
CA ALA A 232 30.18 1.95 6.86
C ALA A 232 29.45 0.80 7.58
N GLU A 233 28.83 -0.12 6.84
CA GLU A 233 28.16 -1.32 7.40
C GLU A 233 29.17 -2.25 8.10
N LEU A 234 30.35 -2.47 7.51
CA LEU A 234 31.40 -3.30 8.09
C LEU A 234 32.02 -2.67 9.35
N ASP A 235 32.28 -1.36 9.32
CA ASP A 235 32.82 -0.62 10.47
C ASP A 235 31.83 -0.63 11.65
N GLN A 236 30.53 -0.44 11.37
CA GLN A 236 29.49 -0.54 12.39
C GLN A 236 29.43 -1.95 12.98
N ALA A 237 29.42 -2.99 12.15
CA ALA A 237 29.40 -4.38 12.62
C ALA A 237 30.64 -4.71 13.46
N ALA A 238 31.81 -4.19 13.09
CA ALA A 238 33.04 -4.36 13.86
C ALA A 238 32.95 -3.68 15.25
N ALA A 239 32.42 -2.46 15.31
CA ALA A 239 32.22 -1.74 16.58
C ALA A 239 31.22 -2.46 17.50
N GLU A 240 30.12 -2.98 16.94
CA GLU A 240 29.13 -3.79 17.69
C GLU A 240 29.72 -5.09 18.23
N LEU A 241 30.60 -5.75 17.47
CA LEU A 241 31.31 -6.94 17.95
C LEU A 241 32.33 -6.60 19.03
N GLN A 242 33.04 -5.48 18.89
CA GLN A 242 34.00 -5.02 19.89
C GLN A 242 33.31 -4.69 21.22
N SER A 243 32.17 -3.99 21.20
CA SER A 243 31.43 -3.65 22.44
C SER A 243 30.92 -4.86 23.21
N ARG A 244 30.59 -5.96 22.51
CA ARG A 244 30.24 -7.25 23.12
C ARG A 244 31.43 -7.91 23.80
N VAL A 245 32.63 -7.79 23.21
CA VAL A 245 33.86 -8.34 23.78
C VAL A 245 34.34 -7.52 24.98
N THR A 246 34.21 -6.19 24.93
CA THR A 246 34.63 -5.29 26.02
C THR A 246 33.62 -5.22 27.18
N GLY A 247 32.44 -5.83 27.04
CA GLY A 247 31.43 -5.93 28.11
C GLY A 247 30.61 -4.66 28.33
N GLU A 248 30.72 -3.67 27.45
CA GLU A 248 30.00 -2.38 27.57
C GLU A 248 28.50 -2.48 27.19
N GLY A 249 28.04 -3.63 26.68
CA GLY A 249 26.65 -3.83 26.23
C GLY A 249 25.70 -4.56 27.20
N ALA A 250 26.13 -4.94 28.41
CA ALA A 250 25.30 -5.75 29.34
C ALA A 250 24.53 -4.94 30.41
N ALA A 251 24.48 -3.61 30.29
CA ALA A 251 23.75 -2.74 31.20
C ALA A 251 22.80 -1.79 30.45
N SER A 252 21.73 -2.33 29.86
CA SER A 252 20.52 -1.57 29.47
C SER A 252 19.33 -2.51 29.36
#